data_AF-A0A3B0XQE1-F1
#
_entry.id   AF-A0A3B0XQE1-F1
#
_cell.length_a   1.000
_cell.length_b   1.000
_cell.length_c   1.000
_cell.angle_alpha   90.00
_cell.angle_beta   90.00
_cell.angle_gamma   90.00
#
_symmetry.space_group_name_H-M   'P 1'
#
loop_
_entity.id
_entity.type
_entity.pdbx_description
1 polymer ?
#
loop_
_entity_poly.entity_id
_entity_poly.type
_entity_poly.pdbx_seq_one_letter_code
_entity_poly.pdbx_strand_id
1 'polypeptide(L)'
;EKVEQSIKELLLDTANGGFESGDMISVGNAGIVLASPYIPLLFERLELTSDERFVSRKAAYKALNLLNYMVYGEHYGDYEGSLLSLILCDLHAGEDRHNDADAVMRDAGITTADKALVDSLLDNIIQQWAALGKTSCDGLRETFLQRQGVLSYQEEAGWKLSVESSAFDVMLDRIPWGYATIRYSFMSELIQVEWRKGGNS
;
A
#
# COMPACT_ATOMS: atom_id res chain seq x y z
N GLU A 1 1.65 -1.89 -17.48
CA GLU A 1 2.65 -2.49 -18.42
C GLU A 1 4.10 -2.06 -18.19
N LYS A 2 4.62 -0.94 -18.73
CA LYS A 2 6.09 -0.63 -18.61
C LYS A 2 6.59 -0.48 -17.17
N VAL A 3 5.84 0.20 -16.32
CA VAL A 3 6.23 0.44 -14.91
C VAL A 3 6.20 -0.85 -14.09
N GLU A 4 5.19 -1.69 -14.26
CA GLU A 4 5.07 -2.98 -13.54
C GLU A 4 6.14 -3.98 -13.97
N GLN A 5 6.49 -4.01 -15.25
CA GLN A 5 7.56 -4.86 -15.73
C GLN A 5 8.92 -4.40 -15.18
N SER A 6 9.16 -3.09 -15.13
CA SER A 6 10.33 -2.52 -14.45
C SER A 6 10.35 -2.80 -12.95
N ILE A 7 9.20 -2.81 -12.27
CA ILE A 7 9.15 -3.18 -10.85
C ILE A 7 9.42 -4.68 -10.69
N LYS A 8 8.84 -5.57 -11.53
CA LYS A 8 9.16 -7.01 -11.47
C LYS A 8 10.64 -7.27 -11.72
N GLU A 9 11.26 -6.62 -12.70
CA GLU A 9 12.70 -6.69 -12.96
C GLU A 9 13.53 -6.17 -11.78
N LEU A 10 13.16 -5.02 -11.20
CA LEU A 10 13.83 -4.46 -10.02
C LEU A 10 13.65 -5.36 -8.78
N LEU A 11 12.51 -6.02 -8.64
CA LEU A 11 12.24 -6.98 -7.58
C LEU A 11 12.97 -8.31 -7.77
N LEU A 12 13.29 -8.68 -9.01
CA LEU A 12 14.15 -9.82 -9.36
C LEU A 12 15.63 -9.49 -9.13
N ASP A 13 16.08 -8.28 -9.46
CA ASP A 13 17.44 -7.82 -9.22
C ASP A 13 17.74 -7.62 -7.71
N THR A 14 16.78 -7.07 -6.96
CA THR A 14 16.87 -6.99 -5.48
C THR A 14 16.86 -8.36 -4.81
N ALA A 15 16.41 -9.44 -5.48
CA ALA A 15 16.55 -10.80 -4.94
C ALA A 15 18.03 -11.27 -4.92
N ASN A 16 18.92 -10.57 -5.64
CA ASN A 16 20.37 -10.79 -5.66
C ASN A 16 21.19 -9.74 -4.87
N GLY A 17 20.58 -8.63 -4.41
CA GLY A 17 21.32 -7.52 -3.78
C GLY A 17 20.55 -6.56 -2.86
N GLY A 18 19.24 -6.74 -2.63
CA GLY A 18 18.42 -5.80 -1.87
C GLY A 18 18.23 -4.44 -2.57
N PHE A 19 17.46 -3.54 -1.96
CA PHE A 19 17.39 -2.13 -2.41
C PHE A 19 18.64 -1.40 -1.94
N GLU A 20 19.18 -0.51 -2.77
CA GLU A 20 20.37 0.28 -2.44
C GLU A 20 19.97 1.69 -1.97
N SER A 21 20.71 2.21 -0.98
CA SER A 21 20.45 3.57 -0.49
C SER A 21 20.60 4.58 -1.63
N GLY A 22 19.53 5.33 -1.90
CA GLY A 22 19.45 6.26 -3.04
C GLY A 22 18.58 5.79 -4.20
N ASP A 23 18.12 4.53 -4.18
CA ASP A 23 17.13 4.04 -5.14
C ASP A 23 15.87 4.91 -5.11
N MET A 24 15.35 5.23 -6.29
CA MET A 24 14.12 6.00 -6.47
C MET A 24 13.18 5.27 -7.43
N ILE A 25 12.02 4.86 -6.93
CA ILE A 25 11.04 4.07 -7.68
C ILE A 25 9.69 4.80 -7.72
N SER A 26 9.17 5.03 -8.93
CA SER A 26 7.83 5.60 -9.11
C SER A 26 6.74 4.58 -8.75
N VAL A 27 5.70 5.04 -8.08
CA VAL A 27 4.50 4.24 -7.73
C VAL A 27 3.23 5.02 -8.07
N GLY A 28 2.19 4.32 -8.53
CA GLY A 28 0.90 4.91 -8.91
C GLY A 28 -0.19 4.83 -7.83
N ASN A 29 0.08 4.18 -6.70
CA ASN A 29 -0.85 4.02 -5.58
C ASN A 29 -0.35 4.72 -4.30
N ALA A 30 0.44 5.79 -4.43
CA ALA A 30 1.03 6.49 -3.30
C ALA A 30 -0.01 6.93 -2.26
N GLY A 31 -1.25 7.15 -2.70
CA GLY A 31 -2.35 7.58 -1.87
C GLY A 31 -2.93 6.54 -0.91
N ILE A 32 -2.58 5.25 -1.06
CA ILE A 32 -3.02 4.18 -0.15
C ILE A 32 -2.63 4.45 1.32
N VAL A 33 -1.60 5.27 1.55
CA VAL A 33 -1.17 5.70 2.89
C VAL A 33 -2.26 6.43 3.68
N LEU A 34 -3.26 7.02 3.01
CA LEU A 34 -4.41 7.63 3.69
C LEU A 34 -5.30 6.60 4.38
N ALA A 35 -5.28 5.34 3.94
CA ALA A 35 -5.98 4.24 4.58
C ALA A 35 -5.17 3.59 5.71
N SER A 36 -3.98 4.11 6.05
CA SER A 36 -3.04 3.46 6.98
C SER A 36 -3.61 3.01 8.33
N PRO A 37 -4.44 3.79 9.07
CA PRO A 37 -4.96 3.30 10.34
C PRO A 37 -5.95 2.13 10.18
N TYR A 38 -6.49 1.94 8.97
CA TYR A 38 -7.49 0.91 8.68
C TYR A 38 -6.87 -0.39 8.14
N ILE A 39 -5.63 -0.34 7.64
CA ILE A 39 -4.96 -1.50 7.05
C ILE A 39 -4.74 -2.62 8.08
N PRO A 40 -4.16 -2.38 9.28
CA PRO A 40 -4.01 -3.44 10.28
C PRO A 40 -5.35 -4.01 10.74
N LEU A 41 -6.37 -3.15 10.90
CA LEU A 41 -7.72 -3.55 11.31
C LEU A 41 -8.37 -4.49 10.28
N LEU A 42 -8.19 -4.20 8.98
CA LEU A 42 -8.65 -5.07 7.91
C LEU A 42 -7.97 -6.44 7.97
N PHE A 43 -6.65 -6.47 8.19
CA PHE A 43 -5.89 -7.72 8.21
C PHE A 43 -6.22 -8.56 9.45
N GLU A 44 -6.36 -7.95 10.61
CA GLU A 44 -6.79 -8.61 11.85
C GLU A 44 -8.21 -9.20 11.68
N ARG A 45 -9.14 -8.43 11.11
CA ARG A 45 -10.52 -8.89 10.88
C ARG A 45 -10.63 -10.06 9.90
N LEU A 46 -9.67 -10.19 8.99
CA LEU A 46 -9.56 -11.29 8.04
C LEU A 46 -8.64 -12.41 8.54
N GLU A 47 -8.18 -12.35 9.79
CA GLU A 47 -7.30 -13.33 10.44
C GLU A 47 -5.99 -13.55 9.64
N LEU A 48 -5.53 -12.51 8.93
CA LEU A 48 -4.29 -12.57 8.15
C LEU A 48 -3.05 -12.39 9.04
N THR A 49 -3.23 -11.78 10.20
CA THR A 49 -2.17 -11.52 11.18
C THR A 49 -2.52 -12.06 12.55
N SER A 50 -1.53 -12.59 13.26
CA SER A 50 -1.57 -13.01 14.67
C SER A 50 -0.24 -12.69 15.32
N ASP A 51 -0.24 -12.32 16.60
CA ASP A 51 0.98 -12.00 17.37
C ASP A 51 1.91 -11.05 16.61
N GLU A 52 1.32 -9.96 16.10
CA GLU A 52 2.03 -8.89 15.40
C GLU A 52 2.68 -9.28 14.06
N ARG A 53 2.36 -10.45 13.48
CA ARG A 53 2.95 -10.96 12.22
C ARG A 53 1.90 -11.57 11.30
N PHE A 54 2.21 -11.73 10.02
CA PHE A 54 1.37 -12.53 9.12
C PHE A 54 1.36 -14.00 9.52
N VAL A 55 0.18 -14.64 9.51
CA VAL A 55 0.02 -16.06 9.89
C VAL A 55 0.62 -17.03 8.87
N SER A 56 0.80 -16.58 7.63
CA SER A 56 1.46 -17.33 6.57
C SER A 56 1.85 -16.43 5.42
N ARG A 57 2.71 -16.94 4.53
CA ARG A 57 3.04 -16.24 3.28
C ARG A 57 1.83 -16.04 2.38
N LYS A 58 0.92 -17.03 2.31
CA LYS A 58 -0.35 -16.91 1.58
C LYS A 58 -1.22 -15.78 2.13
N ALA A 59 -1.25 -15.61 3.46
CA ALA A 59 -1.98 -14.51 4.09
C ALA A 59 -1.40 -13.14 3.72
N ALA A 60 -0.07 -13.02 3.67
CA ALA A 60 0.60 -11.78 3.26
C ALA A 60 0.35 -11.45 1.77
N TYR A 61 0.34 -12.44 0.87
CA TYR A 61 -0.06 -12.22 -0.53
C TYR A 61 -1.56 -11.91 -0.68
N LYS A 62 -2.43 -12.50 0.14
CA LYS A 62 -3.85 -12.12 0.17
C LYS A 62 -3.99 -10.66 0.61
N ALA A 63 -3.25 -10.24 1.63
CA ALA A 63 -3.18 -8.86 2.09
C ALA A 63 -2.74 -7.90 0.98
N LEU A 64 -1.69 -8.25 0.22
CA LEU A 64 -1.26 -7.50 -0.98
C LEU A 64 -2.41 -7.33 -1.98
N ASN A 65 -3.14 -8.40 -2.31
CA ASN A 65 -4.27 -8.34 -3.23
C ASN A 65 -5.42 -7.48 -2.70
N LEU A 66 -5.67 -7.47 -1.39
CA LEU A 66 -6.66 -6.60 -0.76
C LEU A 66 -6.26 -5.12 -0.84
N LEU A 67 -4.98 -4.80 -0.63
CA LEU A 67 -4.46 -3.44 -0.78
C LEU A 67 -4.57 -2.96 -2.24
N ASN A 68 -4.26 -3.82 -3.20
CA ASN A 68 -4.44 -3.51 -4.62
C ASN A 68 -5.92 -3.32 -4.96
N TYR A 69 -6.83 -4.15 -4.42
CA TYR A 69 -8.28 -3.98 -4.60
C TYR A 69 -8.80 -2.68 -3.98
N MET A 70 -8.27 -2.30 -2.82
CA MET A 70 -8.60 -1.03 -2.17
C MET A 70 -8.35 0.15 -3.11
N VAL A 71 -7.23 0.13 -3.84
CA VAL A 71 -6.82 1.24 -4.73
C VAL A 71 -7.45 1.15 -6.12
N TYR A 72 -7.42 -0.02 -6.74
CA TYR A 72 -7.72 -0.21 -8.17
C TYR A 72 -9.06 -0.89 -8.44
N GLY A 73 -9.80 -1.28 -7.39
CA GLY A 73 -11.07 -1.99 -7.53
C GLY A 73 -10.91 -3.29 -8.31
N GLU A 74 -11.81 -3.56 -9.25
CA GLU A 74 -11.80 -4.78 -10.05
C GLU A 74 -10.55 -4.94 -10.95
N HIS A 75 -9.77 -3.87 -11.17
CA HIS A 75 -8.51 -3.91 -11.92
C HIS A 75 -7.29 -4.31 -11.08
N TYR A 76 -7.46 -4.71 -9.81
CA TYR A 76 -6.35 -5.01 -8.90
C TYR A 76 -5.36 -6.06 -9.41
N GLY A 77 -5.83 -7.01 -10.22
CA GLY A 77 -4.99 -8.09 -10.78
C GLY A 77 -3.94 -7.60 -11.78
N ASP A 78 -4.09 -6.38 -12.31
CA ASP A 78 -3.08 -5.79 -13.19
C ASP A 78 -1.87 -5.28 -12.37
N TYR A 79 -2.07 -5.00 -11.07
CA TYR A 79 -1.12 -4.29 -10.20
C TYR A 79 -0.44 -5.18 -9.14
N GLU A 80 -0.29 -6.48 -9.43
CA GLU A 80 0.40 -7.46 -8.59
C GLU A 80 1.82 -7.00 -8.16
N GLY A 81 2.48 -6.20 -8.99
CA GLY A 81 3.81 -5.62 -8.73
C GLY A 81 3.82 -4.25 -8.04
N SER A 82 2.76 -3.82 -7.36
CA SER A 82 2.78 -2.53 -6.66
C SER A 82 3.79 -2.54 -5.50
N LEU A 83 4.92 -1.83 -5.68
CA LEU A 83 5.99 -1.79 -4.68
C LEU A 83 5.52 -1.26 -3.32
N LEU A 84 4.70 -0.22 -3.29
CA LEU A 84 4.20 0.31 -2.02
C LEU A 84 3.33 -0.70 -1.29
N SER A 85 2.45 -1.43 -2.01
CA SER A 85 1.65 -2.48 -1.40
C SER A 85 2.52 -3.65 -0.91
N LEU A 86 3.60 -3.98 -1.63
CA LEU A 86 4.58 -4.98 -1.21
C LEU A 86 5.28 -4.57 0.10
N ILE A 87 5.72 -3.31 0.20
CA ILE A 87 6.37 -2.79 1.42
C ILE A 87 5.39 -2.79 2.60
N LEU A 88 4.14 -2.33 2.38
CA LEU A 88 3.10 -2.32 3.40
C LEU A 88 2.75 -3.73 3.91
N CYS A 89 3.05 -4.77 3.15
CA CYS A 89 2.85 -6.18 3.54
C CYS A 89 4.16 -6.90 3.91
N ASP A 90 5.29 -6.20 4.03
CA ASP A 90 6.62 -6.78 4.32
C ASP A 90 7.02 -7.90 3.33
N LEU A 91 6.67 -7.73 2.05
CA LEU A 91 6.91 -8.69 0.96
C LEU A 91 8.10 -8.29 0.06
N HIS A 92 8.73 -7.14 0.33
CA HIS A 92 9.81 -6.56 -0.47
C HIS A 92 11.20 -7.08 -0.08
N ALA A 93 11.41 -7.48 1.18
CA ALA A 93 12.66 -8.02 1.69
C ALA A 93 12.57 -9.53 1.98
N GLY A 94 13.60 -10.30 1.64
CA GLY A 94 13.74 -11.72 2.03
C GLY A 94 14.27 -12.66 0.95
N GLU A 95 15.11 -13.62 1.37
CA GLU A 95 15.75 -14.67 0.54
C GLU A 95 14.73 -15.64 -0.11
N ASP A 96 13.51 -15.72 0.43
CA ASP A 96 12.46 -16.68 0.05
C ASP A 96 11.69 -16.32 -1.23
N ARG A 97 12.14 -15.32 -2.01
CA ARG A 97 11.51 -14.96 -3.30
C ARG A 97 11.63 -16.04 -4.37
N HIS A 98 12.59 -16.96 -4.23
CA HIS A 98 13.13 -17.67 -5.39
C HIS A 98 12.40 -18.93 -5.86
N ASN A 99 11.50 -19.55 -5.08
CA ASN A 99 11.01 -20.87 -5.47
C ASN A 99 9.50 -21.00 -5.72
N ASP A 100 8.63 -20.26 -5.00
CA ASP A 100 7.16 -20.47 -5.12
C ASP A 100 6.29 -19.19 -5.10
N ALA A 101 6.91 -18.00 -5.11
CA ALA A 101 6.19 -16.72 -4.96
C ALA A 101 5.03 -16.55 -5.96
N ASP A 102 5.27 -16.86 -7.23
CA ASP A 102 4.25 -16.77 -8.29
C ASP A 102 3.11 -17.79 -8.11
N ALA A 103 3.41 -18.99 -7.60
CA ALA A 103 2.40 -20.01 -7.37
C ALA A 103 1.53 -19.66 -6.16
N VAL A 104 2.14 -19.20 -5.07
CA VAL A 104 1.45 -18.76 -3.86
C VAL A 104 0.61 -17.51 -4.14
N MET A 105 1.13 -16.57 -4.93
CA MET A 105 0.41 -15.35 -5.29
C MET A 105 -0.85 -15.65 -6.11
N ARG A 106 -0.76 -16.54 -7.10
CA ARG A 106 -1.94 -17.00 -7.88
C ARG A 106 -3.00 -17.67 -7.02
N ASP A 107 -2.59 -18.37 -5.96
CA ASP A 107 -3.50 -19.05 -5.02
C ASP A 107 -4.01 -18.12 -3.89
N ALA A 108 -3.49 -16.90 -3.78
CA ALA A 108 -3.85 -15.90 -2.77
C ALA A 108 -4.98 -14.95 -3.22
N GLY A 109 -5.91 -15.45 -4.03
CA GLY A 109 -7.06 -14.68 -4.51
C GLY A 109 -7.96 -14.15 -3.39
N ILE A 110 -8.69 -13.08 -3.69
CA ILE A 110 -9.67 -12.48 -2.79
C ILE A 110 -11.09 -12.88 -3.20
N THR A 111 -11.93 -13.16 -2.21
CA THR A 111 -13.33 -13.56 -2.41
C THR A 111 -14.25 -12.35 -2.53
N THR A 112 -15.50 -12.56 -2.96
CA THR A 112 -16.54 -11.51 -2.93
C THR A 112 -16.78 -10.95 -1.53
N ALA A 113 -16.67 -11.79 -0.49
CA ALA A 113 -16.81 -11.34 0.90
C ALA A 113 -15.65 -10.44 1.32
N ASP A 114 -14.41 -10.77 0.90
CA ASP A 114 -13.25 -9.93 1.15
C ASP A 114 -13.40 -8.56 0.47
N LYS A 115 -13.83 -8.54 -0.80
CA LYS A 115 -14.10 -7.30 -1.55
C LYS A 115 -15.13 -6.42 -0.87
N ALA A 116 -16.26 -7.00 -0.46
CA ALA A 116 -17.31 -6.28 0.27
C ALA A 116 -16.82 -5.68 1.60
N LEU A 117 -15.87 -6.34 2.28
CA LEU A 117 -15.25 -5.81 3.48
C LEU A 117 -14.36 -4.60 3.18
N VAL A 118 -13.58 -4.66 2.09
CA VAL A 118 -12.76 -3.51 1.64
C VAL A 118 -13.65 -2.34 1.23
N ASP A 119 -14.73 -2.57 0.47
CA ASP A 119 -15.64 -1.49 0.09
C ASP A 119 -16.33 -0.86 1.32
N SER A 120 -16.74 -1.68 2.29
CA SER A 120 -17.28 -1.17 3.57
C SER A 120 -16.27 -0.34 4.36
N LEU A 121 -14.97 -0.67 4.25
CA LEU A 121 -13.89 0.09 4.86
C LEU A 121 -13.68 1.44 4.14
N LEU A 122 -13.75 1.47 2.81
CA LEU A 122 -13.68 2.70 2.02
C LEU A 122 -14.86 3.63 2.33
N ASP A 123 -16.07 3.08 2.45
CA ASP A 123 -17.24 3.83 2.90
C ASP A 123 -17.03 4.43 4.30
N ASN A 124 -16.39 3.69 5.21
CA ASN A 124 -16.06 4.20 6.54
C ASN A 124 -15.04 5.35 6.46
N ILE A 125 -13.98 5.22 5.65
CA ILE A 125 -13.00 6.29 5.40
C ILE A 125 -13.70 7.56 4.92
N ILE A 126 -14.63 7.44 3.96
CA ILE A 126 -15.40 8.57 3.43
C ILE A 126 -16.25 9.23 4.52
N GLN A 127 -16.91 8.43 5.36
CA GLN A 127 -17.72 8.93 6.47
C GLN A 127 -16.90 9.64 7.54
N GLN A 128 -15.72 9.11 7.89
CA GLN A 128 -14.85 9.71 8.89
C GLN A 128 -14.14 10.96 8.35
N TRP A 129 -13.80 10.99 7.05
CA TRP A 129 -13.25 12.17 6.39
C TRP A 129 -14.35 13.08 5.85
N ALA A 130 -15.06 13.76 6.76
CA ALA A 130 -16.27 14.55 6.45
C ALA A 130 -16.10 15.59 5.32
N ALA A 131 -14.88 16.03 5.01
CA ALA A 131 -14.59 16.91 3.88
C ALA A 131 -14.91 16.30 2.50
N LEU A 132 -14.94 14.96 2.39
CA LEU A 132 -15.30 14.25 1.18
C LEU A 132 -16.81 14.27 0.88
N GLY A 133 -17.67 14.55 1.86
CA GLY A 133 -19.11 14.66 1.65
C GLY A 133 -19.74 13.38 1.09
N LYS A 134 -20.22 13.41 -0.16
CA LYS A 134 -20.91 12.30 -0.84
C LYS A 134 -20.06 11.60 -1.90
N THR A 135 -18.73 11.66 -1.77
CA THR A 135 -17.80 10.93 -2.64
C THR A 135 -18.11 9.44 -2.61
N SER A 136 -18.05 8.77 -3.76
CA SER A 136 -18.16 7.31 -3.86
C SER A 136 -16.81 6.63 -3.58
N CYS A 137 -16.79 5.32 -3.35
CA CYS A 137 -15.56 4.55 -3.26
C CYS A 137 -14.64 4.77 -4.49
N ASP A 138 -15.21 4.79 -5.69
CA ASP A 138 -14.43 5.03 -6.91
C ASP A 138 -13.90 6.47 -6.97
N GLY A 139 -14.68 7.46 -6.53
CA GLY A 139 -14.20 8.84 -6.42
C GLY A 139 -13.06 8.99 -5.41
N LEU A 140 -13.11 8.26 -4.29
CA LEU A 140 -12.02 8.19 -3.31
C LEU A 140 -10.78 7.55 -3.95
N ARG A 141 -10.95 6.41 -4.65
CA ARG A 141 -9.87 5.71 -5.34
C ARG A 141 -9.15 6.63 -6.33
N GLU A 142 -9.88 7.19 -7.29
CA GLU A 142 -9.32 8.01 -8.36
C GLU A 142 -8.68 9.30 -7.86
N THR A 143 -9.30 9.97 -6.87
CA THR A 143 -8.86 11.29 -6.41
C THR A 143 -7.71 11.20 -5.40
N PHE A 144 -7.74 10.20 -4.53
CA PHE A 144 -6.90 10.17 -3.34
C PHE A 144 -6.06 8.92 -3.18
N LEU A 145 -6.44 7.75 -3.71
CA LEU A 145 -5.63 6.53 -3.56
C LEU A 145 -4.69 6.30 -4.75
N GLN A 146 -5.17 6.55 -5.97
CA GLN A 146 -4.42 6.42 -7.23
C GLN A 146 -3.58 7.67 -7.50
N ARG A 147 -2.60 7.90 -6.62
CA ARG A 147 -1.70 9.06 -6.70
C ARG A 147 -0.32 8.63 -7.10
N GLN A 148 0.27 9.41 -8.01
CA GLN A 148 1.67 9.26 -8.36
C GLN A 148 2.55 9.68 -7.19
N GLY A 149 3.64 8.95 -7.00
CA GLY A 149 4.66 9.26 -6.02
C GLY A 149 5.97 8.55 -6.33
N VAL A 150 6.97 8.87 -5.52
CA VAL A 150 8.31 8.28 -5.60
C VAL A 150 8.69 7.74 -4.24
N LEU A 151 9.01 6.45 -4.19
CA LEU A 151 9.67 5.80 -3.07
C LEU A 151 11.17 5.99 -3.20
N SER A 152 11.81 6.54 -2.17
CA SER A 152 13.25 6.56 -2.04
C SER A 152 13.67 5.68 -0.86
N TYR A 153 14.64 4.79 -1.10
CA TYR A 153 15.19 3.93 -0.05
C TYR A 153 16.41 4.59 0.61
N GLN A 154 16.50 4.49 1.94
CA GLN A 154 17.63 4.97 2.74
C GLN A 154 17.95 3.91 3.80
N GLU A 155 19.14 3.31 3.74
CA GLU A 155 19.51 2.13 4.54
C GLU A 155 19.30 2.33 6.06
N GLU A 156 19.59 3.51 6.60
CA GLU A 156 19.43 3.80 8.04
C GLU A 156 18.04 4.33 8.43
N ALA A 157 17.25 4.82 7.46
CA ALA A 157 15.99 5.53 7.71
C ALA A 157 14.74 4.82 7.16
N GLY A 158 14.92 3.74 6.41
CA GLY A 158 13.85 3.00 5.74
C GLY A 158 13.35 3.71 4.48
N TRP A 159 12.04 3.63 4.25
CA TRP A 159 11.42 4.18 3.05
C TRP A 159 10.95 5.61 3.25
N LYS A 160 11.11 6.42 2.22
CA LYS A 160 10.46 7.73 2.12
C LYS A 160 9.59 7.77 0.87
N LEU A 161 8.31 8.07 1.04
CA LEU A 161 7.34 8.25 -0.04
C LEU A 161 7.07 9.73 -0.25
N SER A 162 7.42 10.25 -1.44
CA SER A 162 7.05 11.61 -1.86
C SER A 162 5.84 11.53 -2.79
N VAL A 163 4.72 12.13 -2.41
CA VAL A 163 3.47 12.11 -3.22
C VAL A 163 3.40 13.36 -4.10
N GLU A 164 3.05 13.20 -5.37
CA GLU A 164 2.82 14.34 -6.25
C GLU A 164 1.61 15.16 -5.78
N SER A 165 1.77 16.48 -5.68
CA SER A 165 0.71 17.36 -5.20
C SER A 165 -0.40 17.59 -6.23
N SER A 166 -1.62 17.79 -5.76
CA SER A 166 -2.81 18.11 -6.54
C SER A 166 -3.67 19.17 -5.86
N ALA A 167 -4.55 19.81 -6.61
CA ALA A 167 -5.50 20.79 -6.09
C ALA A 167 -6.44 20.21 -5.02
N PHE A 168 -6.74 18.91 -5.07
CA PHE A 168 -7.60 18.23 -4.09
C PHE A 168 -6.93 18.07 -2.72
N ASP A 169 -5.62 18.25 -2.61
CA ASP A 169 -4.85 17.98 -1.38
C ASP A 169 -5.14 18.96 -0.24
N VAL A 170 -5.84 20.06 -0.54
CA VAL A 170 -6.44 20.94 0.49
C VAL A 170 -7.41 20.18 1.41
N MET A 171 -8.04 19.10 0.93
CA MET A 171 -8.93 18.29 1.75
C MET A 171 -8.18 17.51 2.84
N LEU A 172 -6.87 17.26 2.66
CA LEU A 172 -6.05 16.55 3.65
C LEU A 172 -5.94 17.33 4.96
N ASP A 173 -6.10 18.66 4.94
CA ASP A 173 -6.10 19.50 6.15
C ASP A 173 -7.27 19.18 7.10
N ARG A 174 -8.23 18.35 6.64
CA ARG A 174 -9.42 17.94 7.38
C ARG A 174 -9.49 16.43 7.64
N ILE A 175 -8.41 15.69 7.38
CA ILE A 175 -8.35 14.27 7.71
C ILE A 175 -8.15 14.12 9.23
N PRO A 176 -8.97 13.32 9.94
CA PRO A 176 -8.92 13.28 11.40
C PRO A 176 -7.86 12.32 11.97
N TRP A 177 -7.02 11.71 11.14
CA TRP A 177 -5.97 10.76 11.55
C TRP A 177 -4.62 11.08 10.91
N GLY A 178 -3.55 10.54 11.50
CA GLY A 178 -2.20 10.65 10.96
C GLY A 178 -1.92 9.60 9.88
N TYR A 179 -1.10 9.98 8.91
CA TYR A 179 -0.60 9.10 7.83
C TYR A 179 0.87 9.39 7.45
N ALA A 180 1.55 10.26 8.20
CA ALA A 180 2.89 10.75 7.88
C ALA A 180 4.01 9.74 8.17
N THR A 181 3.80 8.84 9.13
CA THR A 181 4.75 7.78 9.46
C THR A 181 3.99 6.47 9.60
N ILE A 182 4.37 5.48 8.80
CA ILE A 182 3.71 4.17 8.78
C ILE A 182 4.73 3.11 9.17
N ARG A 183 4.44 2.39 10.24
CA ARG A 183 5.18 1.20 10.66
C ARG A 183 4.22 0.30 11.43
N TYR A 184 3.69 -0.72 10.78
CA TYR A 184 2.91 -1.75 11.45
C TYR A 184 3.83 -2.72 12.18
N SER A 185 3.26 -3.48 13.11
CA SER A 185 4.02 -4.43 13.92
C SER A 185 4.69 -5.54 13.09
N PHE A 186 4.08 -5.89 11.95
CA PHE A 186 4.58 -6.89 10.99
C PHE A 186 5.52 -6.32 9.93
N MET A 187 5.81 -5.02 9.95
CA MET A 187 6.74 -4.39 9.01
C MET A 187 8.14 -4.34 9.60
N SER A 188 9.13 -4.75 8.80
CA SER A 188 10.55 -4.61 9.15
C SER A 188 11.01 -3.15 9.12
N GLU A 189 10.51 -2.38 8.16
CA GLU A 189 10.93 -1.00 7.87
C GLU A 189 9.77 -0.02 7.97
N LEU A 190 10.06 1.23 8.32
CA LEU A 190 9.06 2.30 8.34
C LEU A 190 8.96 2.98 6.97
N ILE A 191 7.84 3.69 6.76
CA ILE A 191 7.64 4.60 5.63
C ILE A 191 7.40 6.01 6.19
N GLN A 192 8.22 6.98 5.79
CA GLN A 192 7.96 8.41 5.98
C GLN A 192 7.25 8.97 4.75
N VAL A 193 6.10 9.61 4.94
CA VAL A 193 5.26 10.16 3.87
C VAL A 193 5.41 11.67 3.79
N GLU A 194 5.89 12.16 2.64
CA GLU A 194 5.91 13.57 2.27
C GLU A 194 4.86 13.84 1.19
N TRP A 195 3.68 14.32 1.58
CA TRP A 195 2.62 14.64 0.62
C TRP A 195 2.60 16.13 0.23
N ARG A 196 2.64 17.01 1.23
CA ARG A 196 2.68 18.45 1.04
C ARG A 196 3.93 18.97 1.73
N LYS A 197 4.89 19.50 0.97
CA LYS A 197 6.02 20.23 1.56
C LYS A 197 5.47 21.50 2.22
N GLY A 198 5.27 21.49 3.54
CA GLY A 198 4.93 22.69 4.31
C GLY A 198 3.78 22.62 5.31
N GLY A 199 3.41 21.44 5.82
CA GLY A 199 2.48 21.33 6.95
C GLY A 199 3.20 21.09 8.27
N ASN A 200 4.04 22.03 8.73
CA ASN A 200 4.44 22.03 10.14
C ASN A 200 3.16 22.22 10.96
N SER A 201 2.78 21.18 11.70
CA SER A 201 2.07 21.32 12.97
C SER A 201 3.01 20.88 14.07
#